data_AF-A0A3B4E2C0-F1
#
_entry.id   AF-A0A3B4E2C0-F1
#
_cell.length_a   1.000
_cell.length_b   1.000
_cell.length_c   1.000
_cell.angle_alpha   90.00
_cell.angle_beta   90.00
_cell.angle_gamma   90.00
#
_symmetry.space_group_name_H-M   'P 1'
#
loop_
_entity.id
_entity.type
_entity.pdbx_description
1 polymer ?
#
loop_
_entity_poly.entity_id
_entity_poly.type
_entity_poly.pdbx_seq_one_letter_code
_entity_poly.pdbx_strand_id
1 'polypeptide(L)'
;MSATINPLSNPKGEKKLCELCQKPAYLQCSKCRVAFYCDVVHQQADWNSIHERVCELLIPVRASTPFRSLQADRDHHRVQAQKRLEQLLELSHTEAKRQVLEGKYVEALPAGQLSLRCAMDLYGPDAVELVPAYLLLAEANVGSGSLTKAEGYLSQAEWTVMKTPGCSLTILHQLHRNLGHLYTALGNYESALLHFGNDVYYASEEFGLNTVETAGGYFLMAEVFSKQEKLDIANSLYSQVASTWHAHLSKLVECYNQIGNQRAQYFDEAQLAEVNHMLNVMLEAQEQDAKSHPALSHSLGQSLLLCHSLAMRWFLCNNHDKVLEFGRKAMEFSLQCEQKSLTESIHSLIQQAEKHYNAQQTHIIHH
;
A
#
# COMPACT_ATOMS: atom_id res chain seq x y z
N MET A 1 8.24 -25.00 15.60
CA MET A 1 8.02 -26.47 15.62
C MET A 1 8.30 -26.99 14.21
N SER A 2 9.44 -27.64 14.04
CA SER A 2 10.00 -27.98 12.72
C SER A 2 10.60 -29.36 12.79
N ALA A 3 10.35 -30.19 11.79
CA ALA A 3 11.01 -31.48 11.66
C ALA A 3 12.25 -31.31 10.78
N THR A 4 13.37 -31.91 11.18
CA THR A 4 14.56 -31.98 10.32
C THR A 4 14.33 -33.06 9.27
N ILE A 5 14.61 -32.72 8.01
CA ILE A 5 14.49 -33.65 6.88
C ILE A 5 15.88 -33.95 6.32
N ASN A 6 16.10 -35.20 5.94
CA ASN A 6 17.31 -35.61 5.25
C ASN A 6 17.06 -35.58 3.74
N PRO A 7 17.73 -34.71 2.96
CA PRO A 7 17.54 -34.61 1.51
C PRO A 7 17.82 -35.92 0.76
N LEU A 8 18.63 -36.82 1.33
CA LEU A 8 18.93 -38.14 0.76
C LEU A 8 17.76 -39.12 0.88
N SER A 9 16.77 -38.82 1.73
CA SER A 9 15.57 -39.64 1.92
C SER A 9 14.44 -39.30 0.95
N ASN A 10 14.65 -38.33 0.05
CA ASN A 10 13.65 -37.95 -0.94
C ASN A 10 13.54 -39.00 -2.06
N PRO A 11 12.34 -39.18 -2.66
CA PRO A 11 12.18 -39.99 -3.87
C PRO A 11 13.16 -39.55 -4.96
N LYS A 12 13.65 -40.51 -5.77
CA LYS A 12 14.60 -40.22 -6.85
C LYS A 12 14.03 -39.14 -7.78
N GLY A 13 14.74 -38.02 -7.90
CA GLY A 13 14.36 -36.88 -8.74
C GLY A 13 13.61 -35.75 -8.02
N GLU A 14 13.12 -35.97 -6.80
CA GLU A 14 12.44 -34.92 -6.02
C GLU A 14 13.42 -34.17 -5.12
N LYS A 15 13.61 -32.88 -5.38
CA LYS A 15 14.30 -31.97 -4.47
C LYS A 15 13.26 -31.13 -3.72
N LYS A 16 13.25 -31.21 -2.39
CA LYS A 16 12.50 -30.26 -1.57
C LYS A 16 13.29 -28.96 -1.48
N LEU A 17 12.70 -27.88 -1.98
CA LEU A 17 13.34 -26.57 -2.07
C LEU A 17 12.77 -25.62 -1.01
N CYS A 18 13.58 -24.67 -0.57
CA CYS A 18 13.16 -23.66 0.38
C CYS A 18 12.12 -22.73 -0.24
N GLU A 19 11.04 -22.47 0.49
CA GLU A 19 9.95 -21.57 0.08
C GLU A 19 10.43 -20.18 -0.36
N LEU A 20 11.50 -19.66 0.27
CA LEU A 20 11.95 -18.28 0.09
C LEU A 20 13.10 -18.10 -0.91
N CYS A 21 14.03 -19.06 -0.97
CA CYS A 21 15.28 -18.92 -1.73
C CYS A 21 15.52 -20.02 -2.77
N GLN A 22 14.63 -21.01 -2.85
CA GLN A 22 14.73 -22.13 -3.80
C GLN A 22 16.00 -22.99 -3.66
N LYS A 23 16.80 -22.82 -2.61
CA LYS A 23 17.93 -23.70 -2.26
C LYS A 23 17.42 -25.00 -1.62
N PRO A 24 18.23 -26.08 -1.56
CA PRO A 24 17.84 -27.33 -0.90
C PRO A 24 17.38 -27.09 0.54
N ALA A 25 16.25 -27.70 0.91
CA ALA A 25 15.68 -27.58 2.24
C ALA A 25 16.11 -28.70 3.18
N TYR A 26 16.25 -28.37 4.46
CA TYR A 26 16.63 -29.28 5.55
C TYR A 26 15.61 -29.28 6.70
N LEU A 27 14.66 -28.35 6.67
CA LEU A 27 13.59 -28.21 7.65
C LEU A 27 12.23 -28.32 6.96
N GLN A 28 11.27 -28.87 7.69
CA GLN A 28 9.88 -29.00 7.27
C GLN A 28 8.96 -28.48 8.38
N CYS A 29 7.92 -27.74 8.00
CA CYS A 29 6.90 -27.30 8.96
C CYS A 29 6.19 -28.52 9.57
N SER A 30 6.14 -28.62 10.91
CA SER A 30 5.55 -29.79 11.58
C SER A 30 4.02 -29.83 11.48
N LYS A 31 3.38 -28.67 11.27
CA LYS A 31 1.92 -28.53 11.16
C LYS A 31 1.44 -28.96 9.77
N CYS A 32 1.82 -28.22 8.73
CA CYS A 32 1.33 -28.49 7.37
C CYS A 32 2.08 -29.61 6.64
N ARG A 33 3.34 -29.87 7.00
CA ARG A 33 4.23 -30.84 6.33
C ARG A 33 4.44 -30.62 4.82
N VAL A 34 3.95 -29.51 4.26
CA VAL A 34 4.05 -29.18 2.82
C VAL A 34 4.94 -27.98 2.53
N ALA A 35 5.49 -27.33 3.56
CA ALA A 35 6.42 -26.21 3.43
C ALA A 35 7.80 -26.58 3.97
N PHE A 36 8.84 -26.15 3.24
CA PHE A 36 10.22 -26.56 3.45
C PHE A 36 11.18 -25.36 3.51
N TYR A 37 12.20 -25.42 4.35
CA TYR A 37 13.14 -24.32 4.58
C TYR A 37 14.60 -24.81 4.62
N CYS A 38 15.53 -23.97 4.16
CA CYS A 38 16.97 -24.28 4.27
C CYS A 38 17.50 -24.07 5.69
N ASP A 39 16.94 -23.13 6.44
CA ASP A 39 17.36 -22.82 7.81
C ASP A 39 16.19 -22.26 8.65
N VAL A 40 16.46 -22.05 9.93
CA VAL A 40 15.48 -21.53 10.90
C VAL A 40 15.14 -20.07 10.61
N VAL A 41 16.06 -19.30 10.00
CA VAL A 41 15.84 -17.87 9.71
C VAL A 41 14.78 -17.72 8.63
N HIS A 42 14.87 -18.49 7.53
CA HIS A 42 13.88 -18.49 6.47
C HIS A 42 12.53 -19.01 6.96
N GLN A 43 12.54 -20.01 7.84
CA GLN A 43 11.31 -20.47 8.46
C GLN A 43 10.65 -19.37 9.30
N GLN A 44 11.42 -18.65 10.12
CA GLN A 44 10.89 -17.59 10.96
C GLN A 44 10.42 -16.39 10.14
N ALA A 45 11.13 -16.05 9.07
CA ALA A 45 10.73 -14.99 8.15
C ALA A 45 9.39 -15.32 7.48
N ASP A 46 9.22 -16.55 6.97
CA ASP A 46 7.94 -17.00 6.41
C ASP A 46 6.83 -17.02 7.47
N TRP A 47 7.14 -17.46 8.69
CA TRP A 47 6.20 -17.48 9.82
C TRP A 47 5.68 -16.09 10.19
N ASN A 48 6.58 -15.14 10.37
CA ASN A 48 6.23 -13.76 10.71
C ASN A 48 5.48 -13.06 9.58
N SER A 49 5.76 -13.44 8.33
CA SER A 49 5.13 -12.84 7.15
C SER A 49 3.72 -13.36 6.92
N ILE A 50 3.54 -14.66 6.67
CA ILE A 50 2.23 -15.19 6.23
C ILE A 50 1.97 -16.63 6.68
N HIS A 51 3.00 -17.43 6.94
CA HIS A 51 2.85 -18.87 7.10
C HIS A 51 1.89 -19.24 8.24
N GLU A 52 1.87 -18.48 9.34
CA GLU A 52 0.94 -18.73 10.44
C GLU A 52 -0.53 -18.75 9.96
N ARG A 53 -0.88 -17.86 9.03
CA ARG A 53 -2.24 -17.71 8.49
C ARG A 53 -2.57 -18.73 7.39
N VAL A 54 -1.58 -19.10 6.58
CA VAL A 54 -1.80 -19.98 5.41
C VAL A 54 -1.42 -21.43 5.63
N CYS A 55 -0.78 -21.78 6.75
CA CYS A 55 -0.24 -23.10 7.05
C CYS A 55 -1.24 -24.24 6.75
N GLU A 56 -2.48 -24.13 7.23
CA GLU A 56 -3.51 -25.16 7.00
C GLU A 56 -4.08 -25.13 5.58
N LEU A 57 -4.18 -23.93 4.98
CA LEU A 57 -4.70 -23.72 3.63
C LEU A 57 -3.76 -24.29 2.55
N LEU A 58 -2.46 -24.36 2.83
CA LEU A 58 -1.46 -24.95 1.93
C LEU A 58 -1.60 -26.47 1.77
N ILE A 59 -2.12 -27.17 2.77
CA ILE A 59 -2.23 -28.64 2.78
C ILE A 59 -3.05 -29.16 1.60
N PRO A 60 -4.32 -28.76 1.40
CA PRO A 60 -5.15 -29.27 0.31
C PRO A 60 -4.70 -28.82 -1.09
N VAL A 61 -3.91 -27.74 -1.18
CA VAL A 61 -3.41 -27.21 -2.46
C VAL A 61 -2.19 -27.99 -2.93
N ARG A 62 -1.32 -28.40 -1.99
CA ARG A 62 -0.08 -29.13 -2.29
C ARG A 62 -0.20 -30.65 -2.14
N ALA A 63 -1.32 -31.15 -1.64
CA ALA A 63 -1.58 -32.58 -1.55
C ALA A 63 -1.68 -33.21 -2.94
N SER A 64 -1.09 -34.39 -3.10
CA SER A 64 -1.20 -35.17 -4.34
C SER A 64 -2.66 -35.45 -4.65
N THR A 65 -3.07 -35.15 -5.88
CA THR A 65 -4.44 -35.37 -6.35
C THR A 65 -4.80 -36.85 -6.24
N PRO A 66 -5.80 -37.24 -5.44
CA PRO A 66 -6.21 -38.63 -5.35
C PRO A 66 -6.72 -39.10 -6.72
N PHE A 67 -6.41 -40.35 -7.08
CA PHE A 67 -6.92 -40.95 -8.31
C PHE A 67 -8.45 -41.02 -8.26
N ARG A 68 -9.11 -40.37 -9.23
CA ARG A 68 -10.57 -40.37 -9.36
C ARG A 68 -10.93 -40.95 -10.73
N SER A 69 -11.84 -41.90 -10.77
CA SER A 69 -12.27 -42.58 -12.00
C SER A 69 -13.29 -41.76 -12.80
N LEU A 70 -14.17 -41.03 -12.12
CA LEU A 70 -15.25 -40.24 -12.74
C LEU A 70 -14.77 -38.85 -13.16
N GLN A 71 -15.21 -38.41 -14.35
CA GLN A 71 -14.87 -37.09 -14.89
C GLN A 71 -15.47 -35.95 -14.04
N ALA A 72 -16.72 -36.08 -13.60
CA ALA A 72 -17.38 -35.08 -12.76
C ALA A 72 -16.63 -34.81 -11.44
N ASP A 73 -16.09 -35.85 -10.82
CA ASP A 73 -15.32 -35.71 -9.58
C ASP A 73 -13.96 -35.04 -9.82
N ARG A 74 -13.35 -35.26 -10.99
CA ARG A 74 -12.11 -34.58 -11.40
C ARG A 74 -12.38 -33.10 -11.62
N ASP A 75 -13.45 -32.76 -12.33
CA ASP A 75 -13.81 -31.37 -12.61
C ASP A 75 -14.17 -30.63 -11.33
N HIS A 76 -14.95 -31.26 -10.43
CA HIS A 76 -15.25 -30.71 -9.12
C HIS A 76 -13.97 -30.44 -8.29
N HIS A 77 -13.02 -31.39 -8.28
CA HIS A 77 -11.75 -31.20 -7.59
C HIS A 77 -10.91 -30.07 -8.19
N ARG A 78 -10.86 -29.95 -9.52
CA ARG A 78 -10.15 -28.85 -10.21
C ARG A 78 -10.72 -27.50 -9.81
N VAL A 79 -12.04 -27.35 -9.81
CA VAL A 79 -12.71 -26.12 -9.38
C VAL A 79 -12.42 -25.80 -7.92
N GLN A 80 -12.43 -26.81 -7.03
CA GLN A 80 -12.06 -26.59 -5.63
C GLN A 80 -10.59 -26.18 -5.45
N ALA A 81 -9.67 -26.82 -6.17
CA ALA A 81 -8.25 -26.50 -6.11
C ALA A 81 -7.99 -25.07 -6.59
N GLN A 82 -8.64 -24.66 -7.69
CA GLN A 82 -8.58 -23.31 -8.21
C GLN A 82 -9.09 -22.29 -7.18
N LYS A 83 -10.27 -22.52 -6.59
CA LYS A 83 -10.81 -21.62 -5.54
C LYS A 83 -9.89 -21.46 -4.33
N ARG A 84 -9.23 -22.55 -3.91
CA ARG A 84 -8.26 -22.50 -2.79
C ARG A 84 -7.00 -21.71 -3.17
N LEU A 85 -6.53 -21.84 -4.41
CA LEU A 85 -5.42 -21.06 -4.93
C LEU A 85 -5.78 -19.58 -5.04
N GLU A 86 -6.99 -19.24 -5.52
CA GLU A 86 -7.51 -17.87 -5.58
C GLU A 86 -7.57 -17.25 -4.18
N GLN A 87 -8.08 -18.00 -3.19
CA GLN A 87 -8.10 -17.55 -1.79
C GLN A 87 -6.68 -17.33 -1.22
N LEU A 88 -5.73 -18.23 -1.50
CA LEU A 88 -4.33 -18.07 -1.07
C LEU A 88 -3.68 -16.87 -1.74
N LEU A 89 -3.94 -16.66 -3.04
CA LEU A 89 -3.46 -15.52 -3.80
C LEU A 89 -3.93 -14.21 -3.16
N GLU A 90 -5.22 -14.09 -2.90
CA GLU A 90 -5.82 -12.91 -2.27
C GLU A 90 -5.21 -12.65 -0.88
N LEU A 91 -5.19 -13.67 -0.01
CA LEU A 91 -4.65 -13.54 1.35
C LEU A 91 -3.18 -13.12 1.36
N SER A 92 -2.35 -13.74 0.51
CA SER A 92 -0.92 -13.45 0.44
C SER A 92 -0.65 -12.09 -0.19
N HIS A 93 -1.41 -11.69 -1.20
CA HIS A 93 -1.32 -10.36 -1.81
C HIS A 93 -1.69 -9.26 -0.81
N THR A 94 -2.84 -9.37 -0.16
CA THR A 94 -3.30 -8.39 0.82
C THR A 94 -2.35 -8.27 2.00
N GLU A 95 -1.81 -9.39 2.49
CA GLU A 95 -0.86 -9.35 3.60
C GLU A 95 0.47 -8.70 3.22
N ALA A 96 1.03 -9.04 2.05
CA ALA A 96 2.24 -8.39 1.57
C ALA A 96 2.02 -6.88 1.38
N LYS A 97 0.89 -6.47 0.79
CA LYS A 97 0.52 -5.06 0.62
C LYS A 97 0.45 -4.35 1.97
N ARG A 98 -0.23 -4.94 2.96
CA ARG A 98 -0.33 -4.40 4.33
C ARG A 98 1.06 -4.20 4.95
N GLN A 99 1.95 -5.19 4.83
CA GLN A 99 3.30 -5.12 5.40
C GLN A 99 4.18 -4.06 4.72
N VAL A 100 4.07 -3.89 3.40
CA VAL A 100 4.74 -2.80 2.67
C VAL A 100 4.29 -1.43 3.17
N LEU A 101 2.98 -1.25 3.38
CA LEU A 101 2.41 0.01 3.89
C LEU A 101 2.83 0.31 5.33
N GLU A 102 3.05 -0.71 6.15
CA GLU A 102 3.61 -0.57 7.50
C GLU A 102 5.13 -0.29 7.50
N GLY A 103 5.77 -0.24 6.34
CA GLY A 103 7.23 -0.10 6.20
C GLY A 103 8.01 -1.37 6.55
N LYS A 104 7.33 -2.50 6.74
CA LYS A 104 7.94 -3.80 7.05
C LYS A 104 8.35 -4.53 5.77
N TYR A 105 9.20 -3.89 4.98
CA TYR A 105 9.53 -4.33 3.62
C TYR A 105 10.14 -5.74 3.55
N VAL A 106 11.02 -6.09 4.49
CA VAL A 106 11.64 -7.43 4.53
C VAL A 106 10.62 -8.51 4.91
N GLU A 107 9.67 -8.18 5.81
CA GLU A 107 8.60 -9.10 6.21
C GLU A 107 7.58 -9.30 5.10
N ALA A 108 7.40 -8.33 4.19
CA ALA A 108 6.50 -8.45 3.03
C ALA A 108 6.95 -9.48 1.99
N LEU A 109 8.26 -9.79 1.92
CA LEU A 109 8.83 -10.60 0.83
C LEU A 109 8.25 -12.03 0.75
N PRO A 110 8.15 -12.82 1.84
CA PRO A 110 7.56 -14.16 1.78
C PRO A 110 6.10 -14.18 1.32
N ALA A 111 5.28 -13.26 1.84
CA ALA A 111 3.88 -13.10 1.42
C ALA A 111 3.79 -12.75 -0.08
N GLY A 112 4.61 -11.82 -0.57
CA GLY A 112 4.65 -11.46 -2.00
C GLY A 112 5.13 -12.62 -2.88
N GLN A 113 6.11 -13.40 -2.42
CA GLN A 113 6.60 -14.60 -3.12
C GLN A 113 5.55 -15.71 -3.17
N LEU A 114 4.73 -15.87 -2.13
CA LEU A 114 3.60 -16.79 -2.14
C LEU A 114 2.53 -16.31 -3.13
N SER A 115 2.21 -15.02 -3.12
CA SER A 115 1.27 -14.40 -4.06
C SER A 115 1.68 -14.64 -5.51
N LEU A 116 2.95 -14.36 -5.84
CA LEU A 116 3.47 -14.61 -7.18
C LEU A 116 3.35 -16.08 -7.58
N ARG A 117 3.71 -17.01 -6.70
CA ARG A 117 3.61 -18.45 -6.99
C ARG A 117 2.18 -18.91 -7.21
N CYS A 118 1.23 -18.48 -6.37
CA CYS A 118 -0.18 -18.79 -6.55
C CYS A 118 -0.72 -18.22 -7.87
N ALA A 119 -0.31 -17.01 -8.25
CA ALA A 119 -0.69 -16.41 -9.53
C ALA A 119 -0.09 -17.19 -10.73
N MET A 120 1.17 -17.64 -10.64
CA MET A 120 1.79 -18.49 -11.66
C MET A 120 1.08 -19.83 -11.81
N ASP A 121 0.66 -20.45 -10.70
CA ASP A 121 -0.07 -21.72 -10.70
C ASP A 121 -1.50 -21.58 -11.28
N LEU A 122 -2.13 -20.41 -11.09
CA LEU A 122 -3.49 -20.12 -11.56
C LEU A 122 -3.53 -19.71 -13.04
N TYR A 123 -2.67 -18.79 -13.45
CA TYR A 123 -2.77 -18.11 -14.74
C TYR A 123 -1.67 -18.51 -15.72
N GLY A 124 -0.57 -19.08 -15.23
CA GLY A 124 0.62 -19.40 -16.03
C GLY A 124 1.69 -18.31 -15.99
N PRO A 125 2.90 -18.59 -16.50
CA PRO A 125 4.09 -17.75 -16.30
C PRO A 125 4.14 -16.46 -17.16
N ASP A 126 3.35 -16.35 -18.22
CA ASP A 126 3.31 -15.18 -19.12
C ASP A 126 2.03 -14.33 -18.93
N ALA A 127 1.26 -14.59 -17.87
CA ALA A 127 -0.04 -13.96 -17.65
C ALA A 127 0.08 -12.54 -17.08
N VAL A 128 -0.78 -11.63 -17.52
CA VAL A 128 -0.79 -10.22 -17.04
C VAL A 128 -1.18 -10.11 -15.57
N GLU A 129 -1.93 -11.09 -15.07
CA GLU A 129 -2.32 -11.26 -13.68
C GLU A 129 -1.14 -11.45 -12.72
N LEU A 130 0.07 -11.73 -13.23
CA LEU A 130 1.30 -11.76 -12.44
C LEU A 130 1.82 -10.37 -12.09
N VAL A 131 1.49 -9.35 -12.88
CA VAL A 131 2.07 -8.01 -12.76
C VAL A 131 1.87 -7.42 -11.35
N PRO A 132 0.67 -7.47 -10.73
CA PRO A 132 0.49 -6.95 -9.37
C PRO A 132 1.44 -7.58 -8.33
N ALA A 133 1.74 -8.88 -8.45
CA ALA A 133 2.69 -9.55 -7.55
C ALA A 133 4.14 -9.13 -7.83
N TYR A 134 4.51 -8.93 -9.09
CA TYR A 134 5.83 -8.36 -9.44
C TYR A 134 6.02 -6.95 -8.91
N LEU A 135 5.02 -6.09 -9.07
CA LEU A 135 5.06 -4.70 -8.58
C LEU A 135 5.20 -4.66 -7.05
N LEU A 136 4.41 -5.47 -6.34
CA LEU A 136 4.48 -5.53 -4.88
C LEU A 136 5.83 -6.03 -4.36
N LEU A 137 6.41 -7.03 -5.03
CA LEU A 137 7.76 -7.51 -4.72
C LEU A 137 8.83 -6.46 -5.05
N ALA A 138 8.68 -5.72 -6.15
CA ALA A 138 9.57 -4.63 -6.49
C ALA A 138 9.55 -3.54 -5.43
N GLU A 139 8.35 -3.09 -5.02
CA GLU A 139 8.16 -2.09 -3.97
C GLU A 139 8.83 -2.49 -2.65
N ALA A 140 8.60 -3.72 -2.20
CA ALA A 140 9.27 -4.27 -1.01
C ALA A 140 10.80 -4.33 -1.16
N ASN A 141 11.32 -4.63 -2.36
CA ASN A 141 12.77 -4.64 -2.59
C ASN A 141 13.36 -3.22 -2.67
N VAL A 142 12.63 -2.23 -3.19
CA VAL A 142 13.03 -0.81 -3.13
C VAL A 142 13.09 -0.34 -1.68
N GLY A 143 12.01 -0.55 -0.90
CA GLY A 143 11.94 -0.13 0.50
C GLY A 143 12.96 -0.81 1.42
N SER A 144 13.36 -2.05 1.11
CA SER A 144 14.46 -2.75 1.81
C SER A 144 15.87 -2.42 1.29
N GLY A 145 16.00 -1.57 0.27
CA GLY A 145 17.28 -1.19 -0.35
C GLY A 145 17.89 -2.24 -1.30
N SER A 146 17.19 -3.34 -1.57
CA SER A 146 17.60 -4.40 -2.51
C SER A 146 17.30 -4.02 -3.97
N LEU A 147 17.87 -2.91 -4.45
CA LEU A 147 17.52 -2.30 -5.75
C LEU A 147 17.70 -3.22 -6.95
N THR A 148 18.73 -4.09 -6.94
CA THR A 148 18.97 -5.06 -8.03
C THR A 148 17.87 -6.11 -8.16
N LYS A 149 17.27 -6.53 -7.04
CA LYS A 149 16.12 -7.44 -7.05
C LYS A 149 14.85 -6.72 -7.49
N ALA A 150 14.67 -5.46 -7.06
CA ALA A 150 13.54 -4.64 -7.50
C ALA A 150 13.55 -4.45 -9.02
N GLU A 151 14.70 -4.08 -9.59
CA GLU A 151 14.89 -3.97 -11.04
C GLU A 151 14.53 -5.28 -11.74
N GLY A 152 15.00 -6.42 -11.23
CA GLY A 152 14.66 -7.73 -11.78
C GLY A 152 13.15 -8.01 -11.84
N TYR A 153 12.40 -7.69 -10.79
CA TYR A 153 10.94 -7.84 -10.79
C TYR A 153 10.24 -6.84 -11.71
N LEU A 154 10.71 -5.59 -11.78
CA LEU A 154 10.14 -4.59 -12.68
C LEU A 154 10.38 -4.94 -14.14
N SER A 155 11.55 -5.48 -14.49
CA SER A 155 11.80 -5.98 -15.84
C SER A 155 10.84 -7.11 -16.24
N GLN A 156 10.47 -8.00 -15.28
CA GLN A 156 9.45 -9.03 -15.55
C GLN A 156 8.07 -8.39 -15.75
N ALA A 157 7.70 -7.40 -14.94
CA ALA A 157 6.44 -6.68 -15.08
C ALA A 157 6.35 -5.94 -16.43
N GLU A 158 7.38 -5.18 -16.81
CA GLU A 158 7.47 -4.47 -18.09
C GLU A 158 7.36 -5.43 -19.27
N TRP A 159 8.06 -6.55 -19.21
CA TRP A 159 8.03 -7.56 -20.27
C TRP A 159 6.64 -8.18 -20.44
N THR A 160 5.95 -8.50 -19.35
CA THR A 160 4.58 -9.04 -19.38
C THR A 160 3.59 -8.01 -19.93
N VAL A 161 3.70 -6.75 -19.52
CA VAL A 161 2.86 -5.65 -20.03
C VAL A 161 3.12 -5.42 -21.52
N MET A 162 4.38 -5.39 -21.95
CA MET A 162 4.77 -5.21 -23.36
C MET A 162 4.20 -6.30 -24.28
N LYS A 163 4.13 -7.55 -23.78
CA LYS A 163 3.56 -8.68 -24.54
C LYS A 163 2.03 -8.69 -24.59
N THR A 164 1.37 -7.96 -23.71
CA THR A 164 -0.09 -7.97 -23.58
C THR A 164 -0.69 -6.70 -24.18
N PRO A 165 -1.15 -6.71 -25.45
CA PRO A 165 -1.79 -5.54 -26.02
C PRO A 165 -3.08 -5.21 -25.28
N GLY A 166 -3.33 -3.92 -25.04
CA GLY A 166 -4.53 -3.48 -24.32
C GLY A 166 -4.49 -3.73 -22.81
N CYS A 167 -3.29 -3.77 -22.21
CA CYS A 167 -3.13 -3.79 -20.76
C CYS A 167 -3.92 -2.63 -20.11
N SER A 168 -4.50 -2.88 -18.93
CA SER A 168 -5.32 -1.87 -18.26
C SER A 168 -4.49 -0.66 -17.84
N LEU A 169 -5.10 0.52 -17.89
CA LEU A 169 -4.46 1.75 -17.45
C LEU A 169 -4.07 1.69 -15.97
N THR A 170 -4.85 0.96 -15.15
CA THR A 170 -4.52 0.62 -13.75
C THR A 170 -3.15 -0.05 -13.62
N ILE A 171 -2.86 -1.06 -14.43
CA ILE A 171 -1.57 -1.76 -14.37
C ILE A 171 -0.44 -0.86 -14.89
N LEU A 172 -0.69 -0.09 -15.95
CA LEU A 172 0.31 0.80 -16.55
C LEU A 172 0.77 1.90 -15.59
N HIS A 173 -0.16 2.58 -14.92
CA HIS A 173 0.21 3.65 -14.00
C HIS A 173 0.95 3.07 -12.76
N GLN A 174 0.50 1.94 -12.20
CA GLN A 174 1.18 1.27 -11.08
C GLN A 174 2.61 0.82 -11.44
N LEU A 175 2.80 0.32 -12.66
CA LEU A 175 4.11 -0.06 -13.17
C LEU A 175 5.05 1.15 -13.22
N HIS A 176 4.60 2.24 -13.82
CA HIS A 176 5.39 3.45 -13.92
C HIS A 176 5.65 4.11 -12.57
N ARG A 177 4.70 4.06 -11.64
CA ARG A 177 4.92 4.50 -10.25
C ARG A 177 6.07 3.74 -9.60
N ASN A 178 6.10 2.41 -9.72
CA ASN A 178 7.16 1.59 -9.17
C ASN A 178 8.53 1.81 -9.85
N LEU A 179 8.55 2.00 -11.17
CA LEU A 179 9.76 2.39 -11.90
C LEU A 179 10.28 3.75 -11.41
N GLY A 180 9.39 4.72 -11.22
CA GLY A 180 9.74 6.04 -10.65
C GLY A 180 10.37 5.93 -9.27
N HIS A 181 9.83 5.08 -8.38
CA HIS A 181 10.43 4.79 -7.08
C HIS A 181 11.82 4.17 -7.19
N LEU A 182 12.00 3.17 -8.06
CA LEU A 182 13.30 2.55 -8.31
C LEU A 182 14.34 3.58 -8.76
N TYR A 183 14.02 4.38 -9.78
CA TYR A 183 14.96 5.38 -10.30
C TYR A 183 15.24 6.51 -9.30
N THR A 184 14.26 6.88 -8.49
CA THR A 184 14.46 7.81 -7.37
C THR A 184 15.47 7.25 -6.36
N ALA A 185 15.35 5.96 -6.01
CA ALA A 185 16.28 5.29 -5.10
C ALA A 185 17.68 5.12 -5.70
N LEU A 186 17.79 4.98 -7.04
CA LEU A 186 19.06 4.98 -7.77
C LEU A 186 19.69 6.38 -7.92
N GLY A 187 18.96 7.45 -7.56
CA GLY A 187 19.39 8.84 -7.75
C GLY A 187 19.25 9.37 -9.18
N ASN A 188 18.64 8.60 -10.09
CA ASN A 188 18.36 9.05 -11.45
C ASN A 188 17.02 9.79 -11.48
N TYR A 189 17.05 11.06 -11.11
CA TYR A 189 15.85 11.90 -11.00
C TYR A 189 15.19 12.21 -12.34
N GLU A 190 15.92 12.22 -13.45
CA GLU A 190 15.35 12.46 -14.78
C GLU A 190 14.44 11.30 -15.20
N SER A 191 14.94 10.06 -15.10
CA SER A 191 14.12 8.87 -15.38
C SER A 191 12.98 8.72 -14.37
N ALA A 192 13.20 9.07 -13.11
CA ALA A 192 12.13 9.07 -12.11
C ALA A 192 10.97 9.99 -12.49
N LEU A 193 11.26 11.25 -12.86
CA LEU A 193 10.25 12.22 -13.29
C LEU A 193 9.54 11.80 -14.57
N LEU A 194 10.25 11.19 -15.52
CA LEU A 194 9.63 10.62 -16.73
C LEU A 194 8.58 9.56 -16.37
N HIS A 195 8.94 8.61 -15.50
CA HIS A 195 8.05 7.55 -15.09
C HIS A 195 6.89 8.06 -14.23
N PHE A 196 7.12 8.99 -13.30
CA PHE A 196 6.02 9.61 -12.56
C PHE A 196 5.10 10.44 -13.46
N GLY A 197 5.63 11.09 -14.51
CA GLY A 197 4.82 11.74 -15.53
C GLY A 197 3.90 10.76 -16.28
N ASN A 198 4.41 9.58 -16.63
CA ASN A 198 3.60 8.52 -17.23
C ASN A 198 2.56 7.95 -16.25
N ASP A 199 2.90 7.79 -14.97
CA ASP A 199 1.93 7.41 -13.93
C ASP A 199 0.78 8.41 -13.85
N VAL A 200 1.08 9.72 -13.76
CA VAL A 200 0.06 10.79 -13.79
C VAL A 200 -0.79 10.72 -15.06
N TYR A 201 -0.16 10.53 -16.23
CA TYR A 201 -0.87 10.41 -17.50
C TYR A 201 -1.90 9.26 -17.47
N TYR A 202 -1.46 8.04 -17.18
CA TYR A 202 -2.34 6.87 -17.18
C TYR A 202 -3.39 6.92 -16.06
N ALA A 203 -3.03 7.39 -14.87
CA ALA A 203 -3.99 7.58 -13.78
C ALA A 203 -5.06 8.63 -14.14
N SER A 204 -4.65 9.71 -14.81
CA SER A 204 -5.58 10.76 -15.24
C SER A 204 -6.55 10.30 -16.34
N GLU A 205 -6.12 9.42 -17.24
CA GLU A 205 -7.00 8.83 -18.25
C GLU A 205 -8.00 7.84 -17.64
N GLU A 206 -7.60 7.06 -16.63
CA GLU A 206 -8.46 6.06 -15.98
C GLU A 206 -9.44 6.67 -14.96
N PHE A 207 -8.93 7.52 -14.07
CA PHE A 207 -9.69 8.02 -12.91
C PHE A 207 -10.10 9.49 -13.05
N GLY A 208 -9.36 10.27 -13.83
CA GLY A 208 -9.54 11.71 -13.99
C GLY A 208 -8.45 12.56 -13.33
N LEU A 209 -8.38 13.83 -13.72
CA LEU A 209 -7.31 14.75 -13.32
C LEU A 209 -7.33 15.15 -11.83
N ASN A 210 -8.51 15.16 -11.21
CA ASN A 210 -8.72 15.67 -9.84
C ASN A 210 -9.10 14.53 -8.88
N THR A 211 -8.45 13.38 -9.01
CA THR A 211 -8.64 12.23 -8.11
C THR A 211 -7.43 11.97 -7.25
N VAL A 212 -7.63 11.21 -6.18
CA VAL A 212 -6.59 10.88 -5.20
C VAL A 212 -5.50 10.00 -5.82
N GLU A 213 -5.85 9.16 -6.80
CA GLU A 213 -4.95 8.28 -7.54
C GLU A 213 -3.93 9.11 -8.35
N THR A 214 -4.40 10.16 -9.02
CA THR A 214 -3.57 11.10 -9.79
C THR A 214 -2.75 12.01 -8.87
N ALA A 215 -3.32 12.39 -7.72
CA ALA A 215 -2.62 13.18 -6.70
C ALA A 215 -1.36 12.47 -6.15
N GLY A 216 -1.39 11.14 -6.03
CA GLY A 216 -0.21 10.35 -5.65
C GLY A 216 0.97 10.55 -6.59
N GLY A 217 0.74 10.59 -7.91
CA GLY A 217 1.79 10.84 -8.89
C GLY A 217 2.40 12.25 -8.78
N TYR A 218 1.55 13.28 -8.60
CA TYR A 218 2.04 14.65 -8.36
C TYR A 218 2.87 14.77 -7.08
N PHE A 219 2.47 14.08 -6.01
CA PHE A 219 3.21 14.04 -4.76
C PHE A 219 4.62 13.47 -4.98
N LEU A 220 4.73 12.35 -5.69
CA LEU A 220 6.03 11.70 -5.96
C LEU A 220 6.93 12.58 -6.84
N MET A 221 6.38 13.27 -7.83
CA MET A 221 7.13 14.26 -8.61
C MET A 221 7.64 15.41 -7.73
N ALA A 222 6.80 15.90 -6.80
CA ALA A 222 7.18 16.97 -5.88
C ALA A 222 8.32 16.56 -4.95
N GLU A 223 8.32 15.32 -4.44
CA GLU A 223 9.44 14.78 -3.65
C GLU A 223 10.75 14.76 -4.45
N VAL A 224 10.70 14.36 -5.73
CA VAL A 224 11.89 14.39 -6.60
C VAL A 224 12.37 15.81 -6.86
N PHE A 225 11.47 16.76 -7.12
CA PHE A 225 11.86 18.17 -7.28
C PHE A 225 12.41 18.79 -5.99
N SER A 226 11.87 18.40 -4.84
CA SER A 226 12.41 18.79 -3.53
C SER A 226 13.85 18.29 -3.35
N LYS A 227 14.14 17.03 -3.72
CA LYS A 227 15.52 16.49 -3.74
C LYS A 227 16.46 17.19 -4.72
N GLN A 228 15.92 17.84 -5.76
CA GLN A 228 16.67 18.68 -6.71
C GLN A 228 16.78 20.15 -6.28
N GLU A 229 16.32 20.51 -5.08
CA GLU A 229 16.28 21.89 -4.56
C GLU A 229 15.41 22.85 -5.40
N LYS A 230 14.52 22.32 -6.25
CA LYS A 230 13.53 23.09 -7.03
C LYS A 230 12.23 23.26 -6.26
N LEU A 231 12.31 23.99 -5.16
CA LEU A 231 11.24 24.12 -4.17
C LEU A 231 10.00 24.83 -4.70
N ASP A 232 10.15 25.74 -5.66
CA ASP A 232 9.06 26.43 -6.34
C ASP A 232 8.13 25.45 -7.07
N ILE A 233 8.71 24.52 -7.84
CA ILE A 233 7.96 23.48 -8.56
C ILE A 233 7.35 22.48 -7.56
N ALA A 234 8.12 22.04 -6.57
CA ALA A 234 7.64 21.11 -5.55
C ALA A 234 6.44 21.67 -4.78
N ASN A 235 6.50 22.95 -4.35
CA ASN A 235 5.43 23.61 -3.62
C ASN A 235 4.16 23.78 -4.46
N SER A 236 4.29 24.05 -5.75
CA SER A 236 3.16 24.11 -6.69
C SER A 236 2.44 22.75 -6.77
N LEU A 237 3.21 21.66 -6.94
CA LEU A 237 2.67 20.30 -6.97
C LEU A 237 2.04 19.91 -5.62
N TYR A 238 2.69 20.19 -4.50
CA TYR A 238 2.13 19.94 -3.17
C TYR A 238 0.84 20.73 -2.94
N SER A 239 0.72 21.95 -3.47
CA SER A 239 -0.52 22.74 -3.37
C SER A 239 -1.66 22.06 -4.12
N GLN A 240 -1.38 21.50 -5.30
CA GLN A 240 -2.37 20.75 -6.06
C GLN A 240 -2.78 19.46 -5.34
N VAL A 241 -1.83 18.69 -4.81
CA VAL A 241 -2.09 17.48 -4.02
C VAL A 241 -2.95 17.81 -2.79
N ALA A 242 -2.60 18.85 -2.04
CA ALA A 242 -3.33 19.28 -0.85
C ALA A 242 -4.78 19.69 -1.19
N SER A 243 -4.98 20.39 -2.30
CA SER A 243 -6.31 20.78 -2.78
C SER A 243 -7.17 19.58 -3.18
N THR A 244 -6.61 18.63 -3.94
CA THR A 244 -7.31 17.41 -4.35
C THR A 244 -7.74 16.57 -3.15
N TRP A 245 -6.84 16.36 -2.18
CA TRP A 245 -7.17 15.64 -0.95
C TRP A 245 -8.18 16.39 -0.07
N HIS A 246 -8.05 17.71 0.05
CA HIS A 246 -8.99 18.53 0.80
C HIS A 246 -10.42 18.42 0.24
N ALA A 247 -10.57 18.53 -1.08
CA ALA A 247 -11.87 18.39 -1.75
C ALA A 247 -12.46 16.99 -1.57
N HIS A 248 -11.63 15.95 -1.71
CA HIS A 248 -12.05 14.56 -1.52
C HIS A 248 -12.51 14.30 -0.07
N LEU A 249 -11.71 14.69 0.92
CA LEU A 249 -12.02 14.51 2.34
C LEU A 249 -13.26 15.31 2.77
N SER A 250 -13.42 16.54 2.26
CA SER A 250 -14.62 17.36 2.52
C SER A 250 -15.89 16.64 2.07
N LYS A 251 -15.88 16.09 0.84
CA LYS A 251 -17.00 15.30 0.31
C LYS A 251 -17.30 14.07 1.17
N LEU A 252 -16.27 13.38 1.64
CA LEU A 252 -16.45 12.21 2.52
C LEU A 252 -17.06 12.58 3.88
N VAL A 253 -16.60 13.66 4.50
CA VAL A 253 -17.16 14.16 5.77
C VAL A 253 -18.61 14.60 5.59
N GLU A 254 -18.96 15.24 4.47
CA GLU A 254 -20.36 15.57 4.14
C GLU A 254 -21.22 14.30 4.04
N CYS A 255 -20.75 13.28 3.31
CA CYS A 255 -21.45 12.00 3.21
C CYS A 255 -21.58 11.31 4.58
N TYR A 256 -20.54 11.34 5.41
CA TYR A 256 -20.53 10.81 6.77
C TYR A 256 -21.62 11.44 7.64
N ASN A 257 -21.73 12.77 7.58
CA ASN A 257 -22.73 13.53 8.32
C ASN A 257 -24.16 13.29 7.84
N GLN A 258 -24.36 13.00 6.55
CA GLN A 258 -25.68 12.74 5.96
C GLN A 258 -26.20 11.32 6.21
N ILE A 259 -25.32 10.31 6.10
CA ILE A 259 -25.70 8.89 6.21
C ILE A 259 -25.78 8.44 7.68
N GLY A 260 -25.19 9.22 8.59
CA GLY A 260 -25.31 9.09 10.04
C GLY A 260 -24.67 7.81 10.58
N ASN A 261 -23.40 7.85 10.97
CA ASN A 261 -22.64 6.85 11.74
C ASN A 261 -22.82 5.35 11.39
N GLN A 262 -23.46 5.00 10.27
CA GLN A 262 -23.44 3.64 9.76
C GLN A 262 -22.00 3.38 9.32
N ARG A 263 -21.38 2.36 9.90
CA ARG A 263 -19.96 1.94 9.73
C ARG A 263 -19.65 1.57 8.28
N ALA A 264 -19.77 2.50 7.35
CA ALA A 264 -19.15 2.40 6.04
C ALA A 264 -17.65 2.59 6.27
N GLN A 265 -16.87 1.60 5.86
CA GLN A 265 -15.42 1.70 5.81
C GLN A 265 -15.10 2.60 4.62
N TYR A 266 -15.06 3.91 4.84
CA TYR A 266 -14.86 4.91 3.78
C TYR A 266 -13.46 4.85 3.14
N PHE A 267 -12.52 4.21 3.83
CA PHE A 267 -11.17 3.95 3.34
C PHE A 267 -10.75 2.54 3.72
N ASP A 268 -9.94 1.91 2.87
CA ASP A 268 -9.08 0.83 3.34
C ASP A 268 -7.95 1.41 4.23
N GLU A 269 -7.35 0.57 5.06
CA GLU A 269 -6.29 0.99 5.98
C GLU A 269 -5.06 1.55 5.22
N ALA A 270 -4.87 1.11 3.97
CA ALA A 270 -3.78 1.52 3.10
C ALA A 270 -3.90 2.99 2.65
N GLN A 271 -5.05 3.36 2.11
CA GLN A 271 -5.36 4.71 1.67
C GLN A 271 -5.29 5.70 2.84
N LEU A 272 -5.69 5.27 4.05
CA LEU A 272 -5.54 6.07 5.26
C LEU A 272 -4.08 6.30 5.65
N ALA A 273 -3.24 5.28 5.54
CA ALA A 273 -1.81 5.41 5.81
C ALA A 273 -1.14 6.31 4.77
N GLU A 274 -1.48 6.15 3.49
CA GLU A 274 -0.94 6.92 2.38
C GLU A 274 -1.27 8.42 2.52
N VAL A 275 -2.55 8.76 2.72
CA VAL A 275 -2.96 10.16 2.87
C VAL A 275 -2.34 10.80 4.11
N ASN A 276 -2.24 10.05 5.22
CA ASN A 276 -1.57 10.54 6.43
C ASN A 276 -0.10 10.87 6.15
N HIS A 277 0.60 9.97 5.47
CA HIS A 277 2.00 10.17 5.14
C HIS A 277 2.18 11.41 4.25
N MET A 278 1.44 11.50 3.14
CA MET A 278 1.52 12.62 2.21
C MET A 278 1.22 13.97 2.89
N LEU A 279 0.12 14.06 3.65
CA LEU A 279 -0.27 15.29 4.32
C LEU A 279 0.77 15.76 5.35
N ASN A 280 1.39 14.82 6.10
CA ASN A 280 2.43 15.17 7.07
C ASN A 280 3.73 15.59 6.37
N VAL A 281 4.18 14.88 5.33
CA VAL A 281 5.38 15.26 4.55
C VAL A 281 5.22 16.65 3.95
N MET A 282 4.06 16.96 3.38
CA MET A 282 3.77 18.29 2.85
C MET A 282 3.77 19.36 3.95
N LEU A 283 3.20 19.06 5.12
CA LEU A 283 3.17 20.01 6.24
C LEU A 283 4.58 20.28 6.78
N GLU A 284 5.40 19.24 6.94
CA GLU A 284 6.81 19.35 7.36
C GLU A 284 7.63 20.16 6.35
N ALA A 285 7.44 19.94 5.05
CA ALA A 285 8.10 20.72 4.00
C ALA A 285 7.74 22.21 4.09
N GLN A 286 6.48 22.54 4.37
CA GLN A 286 6.05 23.94 4.56
C GLN A 286 6.65 24.56 5.82
N GLU A 287 6.70 23.83 6.93
CA GLU A 287 7.31 24.31 8.18
C GLU A 287 8.81 24.57 8.04
N GLN A 288 9.52 23.75 7.24
CA GLN A 288 10.93 23.95 6.94
C GLN A 288 11.15 25.20 6.07
N ASP A 289 10.34 25.38 5.03
CA ASP A 289 10.43 26.56 4.17
C ASP A 289 10.14 27.85 4.95
N ALA A 290 9.11 27.86 5.81
CA ALA A 290 8.76 29.00 6.65
C ALA A 290 9.88 29.42 7.62
N LYS A 291 10.67 28.47 8.13
CA LYS A 291 11.86 28.76 8.96
C LYS A 291 12.97 29.41 8.16
N SER A 292 13.12 29.04 6.89
CA SER A 292 14.13 29.64 6.00
C SER A 292 13.70 30.99 5.40
N HIS A 293 12.40 31.19 5.15
CA HIS A 293 11.86 32.38 4.48
C HIS A 293 10.57 32.88 5.16
N PRO A 294 10.65 33.65 6.27
CA PRO A 294 9.48 34.06 7.08
C PRO A 294 8.49 35.03 6.39
N ALA A 295 8.76 35.46 5.16
CA ALA A 295 8.04 36.55 4.48
C ALA A 295 6.96 36.09 3.49
N LEU A 296 6.76 34.78 3.30
CA LEU A 296 5.84 34.23 2.30
C LEU A 296 4.46 33.95 2.91
N SER A 297 3.49 34.83 2.67
CA SER A 297 2.08 34.66 3.06
C SER A 297 1.36 33.52 2.33
N HIS A 298 1.91 33.03 1.20
CA HIS A 298 1.33 31.95 0.40
C HIS A 298 1.40 30.57 1.10
N SER A 299 2.33 30.38 2.05
CA SER A 299 2.48 29.12 2.81
C SER A 299 1.37 28.90 3.84
N LEU A 300 0.74 29.97 4.33
CA LEU A 300 -0.29 29.90 5.37
C LEU A 300 -1.60 29.29 4.85
N GLY A 301 -2.01 29.63 3.63
CA GLY A 301 -3.21 29.04 3.00
C GLY A 301 -3.05 27.54 2.74
N GLN A 302 -1.86 27.10 2.34
CA GLN A 302 -1.57 25.67 2.17
C GLN A 302 -1.50 24.95 3.52
N SER A 303 -0.88 25.56 4.53
CA SER A 303 -0.82 25.02 5.91
C SER A 303 -2.21 24.85 6.52
N LEU A 304 -3.11 25.81 6.27
CA LEU A 304 -4.53 25.73 6.62
C LEU A 304 -5.20 24.51 5.98
N LEU A 305 -5.05 24.34 4.65
CA LEU A 305 -5.63 23.20 3.92
C LEU A 305 -5.10 21.86 4.44
N LEU A 306 -3.79 21.75 4.66
CA LEU A 306 -3.16 20.53 5.17
C LEU A 306 -3.65 20.18 6.59
N CYS A 307 -3.68 21.15 7.51
CA CYS A 307 -4.18 20.93 8.86
C CYS A 307 -5.67 20.57 8.87
N HIS A 308 -6.47 21.23 8.04
CA HIS A 308 -7.90 20.91 7.92
C HIS A 308 -8.12 19.51 7.34
N SER A 309 -7.37 19.13 6.29
CA SER A 309 -7.39 17.77 5.73
C SER A 309 -6.99 16.71 6.76
N LEU A 310 -5.94 16.95 7.54
CA LEU A 310 -5.54 16.05 8.64
C LEU A 310 -6.67 15.93 9.67
N ALA A 311 -7.28 17.04 10.08
CA ALA A 311 -8.40 17.02 11.02
C ALA A 311 -9.60 16.21 10.49
N MET A 312 -10.02 16.44 9.23
CA MET A 312 -11.11 15.68 8.59
C MET A 312 -10.80 14.19 8.54
N ARG A 313 -9.56 13.83 8.22
CA ARG A 313 -9.13 12.42 8.18
C ARG A 313 -9.15 11.77 9.56
N TRP A 314 -8.66 12.44 10.61
CA TRP A 314 -8.75 11.91 11.99
C TRP A 314 -10.19 11.81 12.49
N PHE A 315 -11.05 12.71 12.02
CA PHE A 315 -12.49 12.68 12.31
C PHE A 315 -13.14 11.42 11.72
N LEU A 316 -12.84 11.09 10.46
CA LEU A 316 -13.32 9.86 9.81
C LEU A 316 -12.81 8.58 10.50
N CYS A 317 -11.70 8.64 11.24
CA CYS A 317 -11.19 7.53 12.05
C CYS A 317 -11.63 7.56 13.52
N ASN A 318 -12.55 8.44 13.92
CA ASN A 318 -13.02 8.60 15.30
C ASN A 318 -11.90 8.86 16.34
N ASN A 319 -10.81 9.51 15.94
CA ASN A 319 -9.74 9.91 16.87
C ASN A 319 -9.90 11.38 17.25
N HIS A 320 -10.66 11.64 18.31
CA HIS A 320 -11.03 13.01 18.70
C HIS A 320 -9.83 13.85 19.15
N ASP A 321 -8.83 13.28 19.84
CA ASP A 321 -7.65 14.01 20.31
C ASP A 321 -6.89 14.66 19.14
N LYS A 322 -6.66 13.88 18.08
CA LYS A 322 -5.96 14.37 16.88
C LYS A 322 -6.80 15.36 16.07
N VAL A 323 -8.13 15.20 16.05
CA VAL A 323 -9.02 16.21 15.44
C VAL A 323 -8.87 17.55 16.14
N LEU A 324 -8.84 17.57 17.48
CA LEU A 324 -8.67 18.81 18.25
C LEU A 324 -7.29 19.44 18.03
N GLU A 325 -6.24 18.63 17.96
CA GLU A 325 -4.88 19.12 17.69
C GLU A 325 -4.81 19.84 16.33
N PHE A 326 -5.17 19.14 15.24
CA PHE A 326 -5.07 19.70 13.89
C PHE A 326 -6.15 20.73 13.58
N GLY A 327 -7.34 20.59 14.18
CA GLY A 327 -8.43 21.56 14.07
C GLY A 327 -8.08 22.91 14.68
N ARG A 328 -7.44 22.93 15.87
CA ARG A 328 -6.97 24.19 16.50
C ARG A 328 -5.87 24.85 15.66
N LYS A 329 -4.90 24.09 15.17
CA LYS A 329 -3.86 24.60 14.25
C LYS A 329 -4.47 25.20 12.98
N ALA A 330 -5.44 24.51 12.37
CA ALA A 330 -6.17 25.03 11.22
C ALA A 330 -6.91 26.33 11.56
N MET A 331 -7.55 26.44 12.73
CA MET A 331 -8.23 27.66 13.15
C MET A 331 -7.27 28.85 13.29
N GLU A 332 -6.08 28.63 13.85
CA GLU A 332 -5.04 29.66 13.97
C GLU A 332 -4.62 30.20 12.60
N PHE A 333 -4.37 29.32 11.63
CA PHE A 333 -4.06 29.73 10.26
C PHE A 333 -5.24 30.44 9.57
N SER A 334 -6.48 30.01 9.83
CA SER A 334 -7.68 30.63 9.27
C SER A 334 -7.86 32.09 9.72
N LEU A 335 -7.54 32.38 10.98
CA LEU A 335 -7.57 33.73 11.54
C LEU A 335 -6.48 34.63 10.93
N GLN A 336 -5.33 34.07 10.60
CA GLN A 336 -4.21 34.81 10.00
C GLN A 336 -4.41 35.11 8.50
N CYS A 337 -5.13 34.23 7.78
CA CYS A 337 -5.35 34.34 6.33
C CYS A 337 -6.60 35.14 5.91
N GLU A 338 -7.42 35.61 6.86
CA GLU A 338 -8.76 36.20 6.60
C GLU A 338 -9.70 35.35 5.72
N GLN A 339 -9.41 34.05 5.54
CA GLN A 339 -10.22 33.13 4.74
C GLN A 339 -11.46 32.66 5.51
N LYS A 340 -12.54 33.43 5.42
CA LYS A 340 -13.80 33.14 6.13
C LYS A 340 -14.51 31.86 5.68
N SER A 341 -14.22 31.35 4.47
CA SER A 341 -14.96 30.21 3.89
C SER A 341 -14.72 28.88 4.61
N LEU A 342 -13.52 28.65 5.17
CA LEU A 342 -13.16 27.40 5.83
C LEU A 342 -13.38 27.44 7.35
N THR A 343 -13.43 28.64 7.95
CA THR A 343 -13.56 28.83 9.41
C THR A 343 -14.78 28.11 9.99
N GLU A 344 -15.94 28.20 9.33
CA GLU A 344 -17.18 27.56 9.80
C GLU A 344 -17.08 26.04 9.77
N SER A 345 -16.50 25.48 8.72
CA SER A 345 -16.29 24.04 8.55
C SER A 345 -15.35 23.49 9.65
N ILE A 346 -14.22 24.16 9.87
CA ILE A 346 -13.26 23.79 10.93
C ILE A 346 -13.92 23.89 12.31
N HIS A 347 -14.67 24.96 12.57
CA HIS A 347 -15.35 25.15 13.84
C HIS A 347 -16.40 24.05 14.11
N SER A 348 -17.20 23.70 13.10
CA SER A 348 -18.17 22.61 13.17
C SER A 348 -17.49 21.27 13.49
N LEU A 349 -16.38 20.96 12.82
CA LEU A 349 -15.62 19.74 13.05
C LEU A 349 -15.09 19.65 14.50
N ILE A 350 -14.52 20.74 15.02
CA ILE A 350 -14.03 20.83 16.40
C ILE A 350 -15.18 20.62 17.40
N GLN A 351 -16.30 21.32 17.22
CA GLN A 351 -17.45 21.18 18.11
C GLN A 351 -18.01 19.74 18.14
N GLN A 352 -18.04 19.06 16.99
CA GLN A 352 -18.46 17.67 16.92
C GLN A 352 -17.50 16.76 17.69
N ALA A 353 -16.19 16.93 17.50
CA ALA A 353 -15.18 16.17 18.23
C ALA A 353 -15.25 16.41 19.75
N GLU A 354 -15.44 17.65 20.21
CA GLU A 354 -15.58 17.98 21.65
C GLU A 354 -16.81 17.32 22.28
N LYS A 355 -17.95 17.29 21.57
CA LYS A 355 -19.16 16.61 22.05
C LYS A 355 -18.93 15.11 22.26
N HIS A 356 -18.26 14.45 21.31
CA HIS A 356 -17.97 13.02 21.42
C HIS A 356 -16.90 12.71 22.47
N TYR A 357 -15.88 13.57 22.60
CA TYR A 357 -14.84 13.45 23.61
C TYR A 357 -15.40 13.52 25.03
N ASN A 358 -16.26 14.52 25.30
CA ASN A 358 -16.88 14.69 26.61
C ASN A 358 -17.86 13.54 26.95
N ALA A 359 -18.52 12.95 25.95
CA ALA A 359 -19.40 11.80 26.14
C ALA A 359 -18.63 10.49 26.44
N GLN A 360 -17.39 10.34 25.94
CA GLN A 360 -16.53 9.21 26.26
C GLN A 360 -15.93 9.33 27.68
N GLN A 361 -15.57 10.54 28.12
CA GLN A 361 -15.05 10.78 29.47
C GLN A 361 -16.10 10.57 30.56
N THR A 362 -17.36 10.96 30.35
CA THR A 362 -18.45 10.70 31.31
C THR A 362 -18.75 9.21 31.47
N HIS A 363 -18.56 8.40 30.41
CA HIS A 363 -18.70 6.95 30.49
C HIS A 363 -17.57 6.26 31.28
N ILE A 364 -16.36 6.84 31.32
CA ILE A 364 -15.21 6.31 32.07
C ILE A 364 -15.31 6.65 33.56
N ILE A 365 -15.97 7.76 33.93
CA ILE A 365 -16.12 8.20 35.34
C ILE A 365 -17.28 7.47 36.06
N HIS A 366 -18.17 6.81 35.32
CA HIS A 366 -19.32 6.07 35.86
C HIS A 366 -19.14 4.54 35.91
N HIS A 367 -17.93 4.03 35.66
CA HIS A 367 -17.51 2.65 35.94
C HIS A 367 -16.35 2.66 36.93
#